data_AF-A0A836CNG3-F1
#
_entry.id   AF-A0A836CNG3-F1
#
_cell.length_a   1.000
_cell.length_b   1.000
_cell.length_c   1.000
_cell.angle_alpha   90.00
_cell.angle_beta   90.00
_cell.angle_gamma   90.00
#
_symmetry.space_group_name_H-M   'P 1'
#
loop_
_entity.id
_entity.type
_entity.pdbx_description
1 polymer ?
#
loop_
_entity_poly.entity_id
_entity_poly.type
_entity_poly.pdbx_seq_one_letter_code
_entity_poly.pdbx_strand_id
1 'polypeptide(L)'
;MAASAEASRSVLFWVIWRLTTDADVGVVVQAAEVLRLCLDTESMDGQADRDAFLGAFYDHYIQWLVEPFWQGDEGGGEGGEAAPAARATAAAKACLAHLCDLLSYCVRSHTYRMKYFVLRNHIVARVLRLARCRDKFLQLAAVRFLRACVGIKDDFYNRYIVKNNLLAPVFALLAQNAAKDNLITSAIMELLEFLRSENVKSLIEYIVERFESEFGQLGHAPVLKVSAVTDVHT
;
A
#
# COMPACT_ATOMS: atom_id res chain seq x y z
N MET A 1 -12.14 9.63 -24.80
CA MET A 1 -11.22 9.51 -25.96
C MET A 1 -10.36 10.76 -26.18
N ALA A 2 -10.87 12.00 -26.06
CA ALA A 2 -10.05 13.22 -26.22
C ALA A 2 -8.92 13.39 -25.18
N ALA A 3 -9.20 13.13 -23.89
CA ALA A 3 -8.19 13.23 -22.81
C ALA A 3 -6.99 12.26 -23.00
N SER A 4 -7.19 11.14 -23.70
CA SER A 4 -6.13 10.16 -23.95
C SER A 4 -5.11 10.63 -25.00
N ALA A 5 -5.51 11.50 -25.95
CA ALA A 5 -4.65 11.97 -27.03
C ALA A 5 -3.79 13.18 -26.62
N GLU A 6 -4.28 13.98 -25.67
CA GLU A 6 -3.54 15.12 -25.11
C GLU A 6 -2.56 14.65 -24.02
N ALA A 7 -2.99 13.73 -23.16
CA ALA A 7 -2.11 13.11 -22.16
C ALA A 7 -0.92 12.36 -22.80
N SER A 8 -1.10 11.70 -23.96
CA SER A 8 0.00 11.03 -24.66
C SER A 8 1.08 11.97 -25.21
N ARG A 9 0.85 13.30 -25.16
CA ARG A 9 1.86 14.32 -25.50
C ARG A 9 2.62 14.83 -24.28
N SER A 10 2.21 14.47 -23.07
CA SER A 10 2.82 14.91 -21.82
C SER A 10 4.03 14.06 -21.46
N VAL A 11 5.09 14.70 -20.94
CA VAL A 11 6.25 14.02 -20.37
C VAL A 11 5.82 13.09 -19.23
N LEU A 12 4.83 13.51 -18.42
CA LEU A 12 4.33 12.73 -17.30
C LEU A 12 3.75 11.38 -17.75
N PHE A 13 3.01 11.36 -18.86
CA PHE A 13 2.50 10.12 -19.44
C PHE A 13 3.64 9.18 -19.83
N TRP A 14 4.65 9.69 -20.54
CA TRP A 14 5.77 8.86 -20.98
C TRP A 14 6.60 8.34 -19.81
N VAL A 15 6.80 9.13 -18.75
CA VAL A 15 7.46 8.66 -17.53
C VAL A 15 6.66 7.52 -16.89
N ILE A 16 5.33 7.67 -16.74
CA ILE A 16 4.47 6.61 -16.21
C ILE A 16 4.52 5.38 -17.12
N TRP A 17 4.43 5.56 -18.44
CA TRP A 17 4.51 4.47 -19.40
C TRP A 17 5.82 3.70 -19.28
N ARG A 18 6.97 4.39 -19.18
CA ARG A 18 8.28 3.75 -18.98
C ARG A 18 8.34 3.03 -17.64
N LEU A 19 7.79 3.61 -16.57
CA LEU A 19 7.73 2.97 -15.26
C LEU A 19 6.92 1.66 -15.30
N THR A 20 5.80 1.62 -16.01
CA THR A 20 4.86 0.47 -15.96
C THR A 20 5.07 -0.57 -17.04
N THR A 21 5.76 -0.25 -18.14
CA THR A 21 5.88 -1.15 -19.30
C THR A 21 7.30 -1.54 -19.67
N ASP A 22 8.33 -0.87 -19.14
CA ASP A 22 9.70 -1.14 -19.56
C ASP A 22 10.24 -2.47 -19.00
N ALA A 23 11.09 -3.12 -19.80
CA ALA A 23 11.71 -4.40 -19.45
C ALA A 23 13.05 -4.24 -18.71
N ASP A 24 13.68 -3.06 -18.78
CA ASP A 24 14.93 -2.74 -18.10
C ASP A 24 14.66 -2.19 -16.69
N VAL A 25 15.24 -2.84 -15.69
CA VAL A 25 15.07 -2.45 -14.28
C VAL A 25 15.64 -1.05 -14.02
N GLY A 26 16.74 -0.67 -14.67
CA GLY A 26 17.35 0.65 -14.52
C GLY A 26 16.43 1.76 -15.03
N VAL A 27 15.80 1.57 -16.18
CA VAL A 27 14.78 2.50 -16.71
C VAL A 27 13.61 2.63 -15.75
N VAL A 28 13.08 1.51 -15.25
CA VAL A 28 11.97 1.50 -14.29
C VAL A 28 12.32 2.29 -13.03
N VAL A 29 13.50 2.08 -12.46
CA VAL A 29 13.99 2.80 -11.27
C VAL A 29 14.11 4.30 -11.56
N GLN A 30 14.72 4.69 -12.67
CA GLN A 30 14.88 6.11 -13.00
C GLN A 30 13.53 6.79 -13.27
N ALA A 31 12.62 6.12 -13.95
CA ALA A 31 11.27 6.63 -14.18
C ALA A 31 10.49 6.82 -12.85
N ALA A 32 10.65 5.89 -11.90
CA ALA A 32 10.08 6.03 -10.56
C ALA A 32 10.63 7.25 -9.81
N GLU A 33 11.94 7.48 -9.85
CA GLU A 33 12.58 8.62 -9.18
C GLU A 33 12.15 9.95 -9.81
N VAL A 34 12.11 10.04 -11.15
CA VAL A 34 11.60 11.23 -11.84
C VAL A 34 10.15 11.49 -11.43
N LEU A 35 9.30 10.46 -11.42
CA LEU A 35 7.91 10.61 -11.02
C LEU A 35 7.77 11.02 -9.55
N ARG A 36 8.63 10.50 -8.66
CA ARG A 36 8.67 10.91 -7.25
C ARG A 36 8.96 12.39 -7.11
N LEU A 37 9.94 12.91 -7.85
CA LEU A 37 10.28 14.33 -7.85
C LEU A 37 9.11 15.18 -8.38
N CYS A 38 8.43 14.74 -9.45
CA CYS A 38 7.24 15.45 -9.96
C CYS A 38 6.08 15.45 -8.97
N LEU A 39 5.90 14.37 -8.19
CA LEU A 39 4.85 14.27 -7.19
C LEU A 39 5.22 14.99 -5.88
N ASP A 40 6.46 15.45 -5.71
CA ASP A 40 6.87 16.24 -4.57
C ASP A 40 6.42 17.70 -4.66
N THR A 41 5.11 17.88 -4.51
CA THR A 41 4.44 19.18 -4.68
C THR A 41 4.62 20.13 -3.49
N GLU A 42 5.27 19.69 -2.41
CA GLU A 42 5.59 20.57 -1.27
C GLU A 42 6.61 21.64 -1.65
N SER A 43 7.41 21.38 -2.68
CA SER A 43 8.40 22.31 -3.23
C SER A 43 7.86 23.26 -4.31
N MET A 44 6.59 23.11 -4.72
CA MET A 44 6.00 23.94 -5.78
C MET A 44 5.65 25.33 -5.27
N ASP A 45 6.08 26.35 -6.00
CA ASP A 45 5.71 27.74 -5.73
C ASP A 45 4.23 27.96 -6.08
N GLY A 46 3.45 28.38 -5.09
CA GLY A 46 2.04 28.76 -5.28
C GLY A 46 1.04 27.61 -5.13
N GLN A 47 0.08 27.82 -4.23
CA GLN A 47 -1.00 26.86 -3.95
C GLN A 47 -1.85 26.53 -5.19
N ALA A 48 -2.05 27.50 -6.08
CA ALA A 48 -2.85 27.33 -7.29
C ALA A 48 -2.22 26.33 -8.28
N ASP A 49 -0.91 26.44 -8.53
CA ASP A 49 -0.20 25.55 -9.44
C ASP A 49 -0.13 24.13 -8.89
N ARG A 50 0.10 24.00 -7.58
CA ARG A 50 -0.01 22.72 -6.87
C ARG A 50 -1.38 22.08 -7.04
N ASP A 51 -2.45 22.83 -6.82
CA ASP A 51 -3.82 22.31 -6.94
C ASP A 51 -4.19 21.95 -8.37
N ALA A 52 -3.74 22.74 -9.36
CA ALA A 52 -3.92 22.45 -10.78
C ALA A 52 -3.18 21.19 -11.21
N PHE A 53 -1.90 21.05 -10.83
CA PHE A 53 -1.12 19.86 -11.12
C PHE A 53 -1.72 18.60 -10.49
N LEU A 54 -2.04 18.65 -9.19
CA LEU A 54 -2.65 17.50 -8.51
C LEU A 54 -4.03 17.19 -9.10
N GLY A 55 -4.83 18.18 -9.47
CA GLY A 55 -6.09 17.98 -10.19
C GLY A 55 -5.87 17.16 -11.47
N ALA A 56 -5.00 17.64 -12.36
CA ALA A 56 -4.68 16.95 -13.60
C ALA A 56 -4.11 15.53 -13.36
N PHE A 57 -3.21 15.37 -12.38
CA PHE A 57 -2.62 14.07 -12.03
C PHE A 57 -3.68 13.04 -11.63
N TYR A 58 -4.56 13.39 -10.68
CA TYR A 58 -5.57 12.47 -10.17
C TYR A 58 -6.72 12.24 -11.17
N ASP A 59 -7.03 13.21 -12.03
CA ASP A 59 -8.11 13.08 -13.02
C ASP A 59 -7.69 12.29 -14.27
N HIS A 60 -6.41 12.31 -14.64
CA HIS A 60 -5.97 11.79 -15.94
C HIS A 60 -4.86 10.74 -15.87
N TYR A 61 -3.90 10.88 -14.95
CA TYR A 61 -2.65 10.11 -14.99
C TYR A 61 -2.62 8.95 -14.00
N ILE A 62 -3.20 9.12 -12.82
CA ILE A 62 -3.09 8.14 -11.73
C ILE A 62 -3.64 6.75 -12.11
N GLN A 63 -4.63 6.69 -12.99
CA GLN A 63 -5.21 5.44 -13.49
C GLN A 63 -4.18 4.56 -14.20
N TRP A 64 -3.26 5.14 -14.97
CA TRP A 64 -2.16 4.41 -15.61
C TRP A 64 -1.10 4.01 -14.61
N LEU A 65 -0.86 4.85 -13.61
CA LEU A 65 0.13 4.58 -12.57
C LEU A 65 -0.24 3.34 -11.74
N VAL A 66 -1.53 3.14 -11.45
CA VAL A 66 -1.99 2.01 -10.63
C VAL A 66 -2.38 0.78 -11.43
N GLU A 67 -2.39 0.85 -12.76
CA GLU A 67 -2.78 -0.24 -13.67
C GLU A 67 -2.04 -1.56 -13.39
N PRO A 68 -0.73 -1.58 -13.07
CA PRO A 68 -0.03 -2.81 -12.73
C PRO A 68 -0.63 -3.58 -11.54
N PHE A 69 -1.33 -2.91 -10.63
CA PHE A 69 -2.01 -3.59 -9.51
C PHE A 69 -3.30 -4.30 -9.92
N TRP A 70 -3.83 -4.07 -11.12
CA TRP A 70 -5.00 -4.77 -11.67
C TRP A 70 -4.62 -6.10 -12.34
N GLN A 71 -3.36 -6.27 -12.74
CA GLN A 71 -2.89 -7.46 -13.43
C GLN A 71 -3.02 -8.69 -12.50
N GLY A 72 -3.87 -9.65 -12.88
CA GLY A 72 -4.23 -10.83 -12.07
C GLY A 72 -5.67 -10.89 -11.55
N ASP A 73 -6.53 -9.92 -11.89
CA ASP A 73 -7.97 -9.95 -11.58
C ASP A 73 -8.80 -10.87 -12.51
N GLU A 74 -8.21 -11.36 -13.60
CA GLU A 74 -8.89 -12.20 -14.62
C GLU A 74 -9.07 -13.67 -14.22
N GLY A 75 -8.89 -14.03 -12.95
CA GLY A 75 -9.04 -15.39 -12.45
C GLY A 75 -9.78 -15.43 -11.13
N GLY A 76 -11.10 -15.26 -11.16
CA GLY A 76 -12.03 -15.38 -10.02
C GLY A 76 -12.17 -16.79 -9.47
N GLY A 77 -11.04 -17.43 -9.10
CA GLY A 77 -11.01 -18.70 -8.40
C GLY A 77 -10.57 -18.50 -6.96
N GLU A 78 -11.51 -18.62 -6.02
CA GLU A 78 -11.23 -18.87 -4.61
C GLU A 78 -10.39 -20.15 -4.49
N GLY A 79 -9.07 -20.03 -4.44
CA GLY A 79 -8.15 -21.16 -4.31
C GLY A 79 -6.95 -21.20 -5.27
N GLY A 80 -6.79 -20.23 -6.18
CA GLY A 80 -5.65 -20.21 -7.12
C GLY A 80 -4.35 -19.76 -6.47
N GLU A 81 -3.32 -20.61 -6.49
CA GLU A 81 -1.93 -20.29 -6.13
C GLU A 81 -1.47 -18.93 -6.71
N ALA A 82 -0.60 -18.24 -5.98
CA ALA A 82 -0.02 -16.91 -6.26
C ALA A 82 0.72 -16.79 -7.62
N ALA A 83 -0.01 -16.89 -8.73
CA ALA A 83 0.54 -17.19 -10.05
C ALA A 83 1.05 -15.99 -10.88
N PRO A 84 0.52 -14.75 -10.80
CA PRO A 84 1.04 -13.68 -11.67
C PRO A 84 2.37 -13.09 -11.15
N ALA A 85 2.48 -12.81 -9.84
CA ALA A 85 3.65 -12.15 -9.27
C ALA A 85 4.88 -13.07 -9.15
N ALA A 86 4.69 -14.39 -9.03
CA ALA A 86 5.79 -15.35 -9.01
C ALA A 86 6.51 -15.47 -10.36
N ARG A 87 5.81 -15.15 -11.46
CA ARG A 87 6.32 -15.16 -12.84
C ARG A 87 6.63 -13.76 -13.40
N ALA A 88 6.43 -12.71 -12.59
CA ALA A 88 6.74 -11.34 -12.97
C ALA A 88 8.24 -11.16 -13.22
N THR A 89 8.59 -10.42 -14.28
CA THR A 89 9.97 -10.05 -14.59
C THR A 89 10.58 -9.22 -13.46
N ALA A 90 11.91 -9.15 -13.39
CA ALA A 90 12.59 -8.29 -12.42
C ALA A 90 12.11 -6.83 -12.52
N ALA A 91 11.88 -6.33 -13.74
CA ALA A 91 11.36 -4.99 -13.99
C ALA A 91 9.93 -4.81 -13.46
N ALA A 92 9.02 -5.77 -13.69
CA ALA A 92 7.65 -5.69 -13.18
C ALA A 92 7.62 -5.70 -11.63
N LYS A 93 8.49 -6.48 -10.99
CA LYS A 93 8.63 -6.49 -9.53
C LYS A 93 9.18 -5.16 -9.01
N ALA A 94 10.21 -4.62 -9.65
CA ALA A 94 10.76 -3.31 -9.32
C ALA A 94 9.69 -2.21 -9.47
N CYS A 95 8.92 -2.24 -10.56
CA CYS A 95 7.80 -1.33 -10.80
C CYS A 95 6.81 -1.37 -9.62
N LEU A 96 6.27 -2.54 -9.28
CA LEU A 96 5.31 -2.68 -8.17
C LEU A 96 5.88 -2.20 -6.83
N ALA A 97 7.15 -2.49 -6.53
CA ALA A 97 7.81 -2.01 -5.32
C ALA A 97 7.88 -0.47 -5.29
N HIS A 98 8.33 0.15 -6.37
CA HIS A 98 8.40 1.61 -6.49
C HIS A 98 7.01 2.26 -6.46
N LEU A 99 6.00 1.64 -7.07
CA LEU A 99 4.62 2.12 -6.99
C LEU A 99 4.10 2.11 -5.55
N CYS A 100 4.37 1.06 -4.77
CA CYS A 100 4.02 1.05 -3.34
C CYS A 100 4.66 2.22 -2.58
N ASP A 101 5.93 2.53 -2.86
CA ASP A 101 6.65 3.63 -2.19
C ASP A 101 6.11 5.01 -2.63
N LEU A 102 5.82 5.19 -3.94
CA LEU A 102 5.18 6.40 -4.48
C LEU A 102 3.78 6.63 -3.90
N LEU A 103 2.93 5.59 -3.90
CA LEU A 103 1.60 5.67 -3.31
C LEU A 103 1.69 5.95 -1.80
N SER A 104 2.68 5.40 -1.10
CA SER A 104 2.92 5.71 0.32
C SER A 104 3.24 7.19 0.53
N TYR A 105 4.04 7.79 -0.36
CA TYR A 105 4.31 9.23 -0.35
C TYR A 105 3.03 10.03 -0.59
N CYS A 106 2.28 9.72 -1.65
CA CYS A 106 1.03 10.41 -1.95
C CYS A 106 0.01 10.33 -0.79
N VAL A 107 -0.04 9.20 -0.06
CA VAL A 107 -0.91 9.04 1.12
C VAL A 107 -0.57 10.07 2.20
N ARG A 108 0.72 10.39 2.38
CA ARG A 108 1.19 11.37 3.36
C ARG A 108 1.04 12.81 2.89
N SER A 109 1.30 13.09 1.61
CA SER A 109 1.48 14.47 1.13
C SER A 109 0.30 15.02 0.31
N HIS A 110 -0.58 14.19 -0.23
CA HIS A 110 -1.68 14.62 -1.12
C HIS A 110 -3.07 14.60 -0.45
N THR A 111 -3.08 14.54 0.88
CA THR A 111 -4.24 14.78 1.76
C THR A 111 -5.53 14.11 1.24
N TYR A 112 -6.58 14.89 0.94
CA TYR A 112 -7.90 14.40 0.58
C TYR A 112 -7.94 13.75 -0.80
N ARG A 113 -7.13 14.20 -1.77
CA ARG A 113 -7.13 13.65 -3.14
C ARG A 113 -6.71 12.18 -3.11
N MET A 114 -5.60 11.89 -2.43
CA MET A 114 -5.16 10.51 -2.26
C MET A 114 -6.14 9.69 -1.43
N LYS A 115 -6.66 10.24 -0.32
CA LYS A 115 -7.65 9.56 0.51
C LYS A 115 -8.85 9.09 -0.31
N TYR A 116 -9.53 9.99 -1.03
CA TYR A 116 -10.70 9.62 -1.81
C TYR A 116 -10.35 8.67 -2.96
N PHE A 117 -9.19 8.85 -3.60
CA PHE A 117 -8.74 7.93 -4.63
C PHE A 117 -8.52 6.51 -4.08
N VAL A 118 -7.82 6.36 -2.96
CA VAL A 118 -7.53 5.07 -2.33
C VAL A 118 -8.81 4.35 -1.92
N LEU A 119 -9.73 5.08 -1.27
CA LEU A 119 -11.01 4.52 -0.80
C LEU A 119 -11.91 4.12 -1.98
N ARG A 120 -12.05 4.98 -3.00
CA ARG A 120 -12.91 4.73 -4.16
C ARG A 120 -12.43 3.57 -5.03
N ASN A 121 -11.12 3.42 -5.19
CA ASN A 121 -10.55 2.43 -6.10
C ASN A 121 -10.02 1.18 -5.40
N HIS A 122 -10.29 1.03 -4.10
CA HIS A 122 -9.86 -0.10 -3.28
C HIS A 122 -8.33 -0.36 -3.31
N ILE A 123 -7.52 0.71 -3.35
CA ILE A 123 -6.08 0.59 -3.59
C ILE A 123 -5.38 -0.24 -2.51
N VAL A 124 -5.73 -0.08 -1.23
CA VAL A 124 -5.14 -0.90 -0.15
C VAL A 124 -5.38 -2.39 -0.36
N ALA A 125 -6.60 -2.79 -0.76
CA ALA A 125 -6.92 -4.20 -0.99
C ALA A 125 -6.07 -4.77 -2.14
N ARG A 126 -5.91 -3.98 -3.22
CA ARG A 126 -5.12 -4.37 -4.39
C ARG A 126 -3.64 -4.50 -4.08
N VAL A 127 -3.07 -3.53 -3.37
CA VAL A 127 -1.66 -3.56 -2.93
C VAL A 127 -1.41 -4.73 -1.98
N LEU A 128 -2.32 -5.01 -1.05
CA LEU A 128 -2.15 -6.10 -0.09
C LEU A 128 -2.25 -7.50 -0.70
N ARG A 129 -2.63 -7.64 -1.98
CA ARG A 129 -2.43 -8.91 -2.71
C ARG A 129 -0.95 -9.28 -2.80
N LEU A 130 -0.06 -8.28 -2.84
CA LEU A 130 1.39 -8.51 -2.87
C LEU A 130 1.93 -9.19 -1.60
N ALA A 131 1.25 -9.05 -0.46
CA ALA A 131 1.61 -9.76 0.76
C ALA A 131 1.45 -11.29 0.64
N ARG A 132 0.68 -11.77 -0.34
CA ARG A 132 0.49 -13.20 -0.64
C ARG A 132 1.49 -13.76 -1.65
N CYS A 133 2.29 -12.90 -2.28
CA CYS A 133 3.27 -13.33 -3.29
C CYS A 133 4.48 -13.98 -2.61
N ARG A 134 5.28 -14.76 -3.35
CA ARG A 134 6.51 -15.39 -2.81
C ARG A 134 7.68 -14.41 -2.65
N ASP A 135 7.60 -13.25 -3.29
CA ASP A 135 8.68 -12.27 -3.32
C ASP A 135 8.69 -11.42 -2.05
N LYS A 136 9.74 -11.57 -1.22
CA LYS A 136 9.86 -10.89 0.06
C LYS A 136 9.94 -9.37 -0.07
N PHE A 137 10.49 -8.85 -1.17
CA PHE A 137 10.59 -7.41 -1.37
C PHE A 137 9.22 -6.79 -1.63
N LEU A 138 8.38 -7.46 -2.42
CA LEU A 138 6.99 -7.05 -2.65
C LEU A 138 6.13 -7.16 -1.39
N GLN A 139 6.30 -8.24 -0.62
CA GLN A 139 5.64 -8.42 0.67
C GLN A 139 5.95 -7.24 1.61
N LEU A 140 7.23 -6.87 1.73
CA LEU A 140 7.66 -5.73 2.54
C LEU A 140 7.10 -4.40 2.01
N ALA A 141 7.14 -4.17 0.70
CA ALA A 141 6.60 -2.96 0.08
C ALA A 141 5.10 -2.77 0.39
N ALA A 142 4.33 -3.86 0.35
CA ALA A 142 2.91 -3.83 0.69
C ALA A 142 2.65 -3.51 2.18
N VAL A 143 3.43 -4.09 3.09
CA VAL A 143 3.34 -3.79 4.53
C VAL A 143 3.70 -2.32 4.81
N ARG A 144 4.75 -1.79 4.16
CA ARG A 144 5.11 -0.37 4.26
C ARG A 144 4.01 0.56 3.75
N PHE A 145 3.36 0.21 2.64
CA PHE A 145 2.22 0.98 2.12
C PHE A 145 1.02 0.99 3.08
N LEU A 146 0.67 -0.17 3.63
CA LEU A 146 -0.38 -0.25 4.66
C LEU A 146 -0.03 0.59 5.89
N ARG A 147 1.22 0.50 6.35
CA ARG A 147 1.74 1.30 7.46
C ARG A 147 1.63 2.80 7.20
N ALA A 148 1.85 3.25 5.96
CA ALA A 148 1.65 4.64 5.57
C ALA A 148 0.16 5.05 5.66
N CYS A 149 -0.76 4.20 5.22
CA CYS A 149 -2.20 4.45 5.30
C CYS A 149 -2.69 4.58 6.75
N VAL A 150 -2.32 3.62 7.59
CA VAL A 150 -2.64 3.62 9.03
C VAL A 150 -1.96 4.80 9.75
N GLY A 151 -0.77 5.18 9.30
CA GLY A 151 0.00 6.31 9.84
C GLY A 151 -0.68 7.67 9.71
N ILE A 152 -1.63 7.83 8.78
CA ILE A 152 -2.43 9.05 8.65
C ILE A 152 -3.36 9.25 9.85
N LYS A 153 -3.66 8.18 10.61
CA LYS A 153 -4.57 8.20 11.76
C LYS A 153 -5.95 8.78 11.43
N ASP A 154 -6.40 8.57 10.19
CA ASP A 154 -7.70 9.00 9.70
C ASP A 154 -8.74 7.89 9.86
N ASP A 155 -9.88 8.24 10.46
CA ASP A 155 -10.92 7.29 10.80
C ASP A 155 -11.59 6.63 9.58
N PHE A 156 -11.62 7.29 8.42
CA PHE A 156 -12.18 6.67 7.21
C PHE A 156 -11.26 5.56 6.69
N TYR A 157 -9.94 5.74 6.77
CA TYR A 157 -9.00 4.65 6.46
C TYR A 157 -9.19 3.48 7.41
N ASN A 158 -9.31 3.74 8.72
CA ASN A 158 -9.50 2.69 9.72
C ASN A 158 -10.80 1.92 9.46
N ARG A 159 -11.94 2.62 9.31
CA ARG A 159 -13.24 1.99 9.00
C ARG A 159 -13.19 1.20 7.69
N TYR A 160 -12.51 1.70 6.68
CA TYR A 160 -12.34 1.00 5.41
C TYR A 160 -11.52 -0.29 5.57
N ILE A 161 -10.43 -0.25 6.33
CA ILE A 161 -9.59 -1.42 6.64
C ILE A 161 -10.39 -2.49 7.39
N VAL A 162 -11.12 -2.09 8.44
CA VAL A 162 -11.97 -3.00 9.24
C VAL A 162 -13.07 -3.61 8.38
N LYS A 163 -13.85 -2.77 7.69
CA LYS A 163 -15.01 -3.19 6.89
C LYS A 163 -14.65 -4.24 5.84
N ASN A 164 -13.48 -4.13 5.22
CA ASN A 164 -13.04 -5.01 4.14
C ASN A 164 -12.06 -6.10 4.61
N ASN A 165 -11.87 -6.26 5.93
CA ASN A 165 -10.97 -7.24 6.53
C ASN A 165 -9.53 -7.19 5.97
N LEU A 166 -8.99 -5.97 5.76
CA LEU A 166 -7.77 -5.79 4.97
C LEU A 166 -6.49 -6.23 5.68
N LEU A 167 -6.50 -6.46 7.00
CA LEU A 167 -5.31 -6.97 7.70
C LEU A 167 -5.11 -8.49 7.55
N ALA A 168 -6.12 -9.23 7.09
CA ALA A 168 -6.05 -10.68 6.91
C ALA A 168 -4.81 -11.19 6.13
N PRO A 169 -4.46 -10.64 4.94
CA PRO A 169 -3.24 -11.06 4.24
C PRO A 169 -1.95 -10.76 5.02
N VAL A 170 -1.94 -9.75 5.89
CA VAL A 170 -0.77 -9.39 6.70
C VAL A 170 -0.60 -10.38 7.86
N PHE A 171 -1.69 -10.75 8.53
CA PHE A 171 -1.65 -11.78 9.58
C PHE A 171 -1.34 -13.16 9.04
N ALA A 172 -1.86 -13.52 7.87
CA ALA A 172 -1.46 -14.76 7.18
C ALA A 172 0.04 -14.77 6.86
N LEU A 173 0.60 -13.62 6.42
CA LEU A 173 2.03 -13.47 6.18
C LEU A 173 2.85 -13.56 7.47
N LEU A 174 2.35 -12.99 8.58
CA LEU A 174 2.97 -13.10 9.89
C LEU A 174 3.05 -14.55 10.36
N ALA A 175 1.94 -15.30 10.29
CA ALA A 175 1.89 -16.71 10.66
C ALA A 175 2.90 -17.56 9.86
N GLN A 176 3.05 -17.30 8.56
CA GLN A 176 4.04 -17.98 7.71
C GLN A 176 5.51 -17.67 8.08
N ASN A 177 5.74 -16.55 8.78
CA ASN A 177 7.07 -16.09 9.18
C ASN A 177 7.28 -16.11 10.70
N ALA A 178 6.33 -16.56 11.51
CA ALA A 178 6.33 -16.43 12.97
C ALA A 178 7.54 -17.11 13.65
N ALA A 179 8.09 -18.17 13.04
CA ALA A 179 9.28 -18.87 13.54
C ALA A 179 10.61 -18.24 13.05
N LYS A 180 10.57 -17.13 12.32
CA LYS A 180 11.73 -16.50 11.67
C LYS A 180 11.80 -15.02 12.07
N ASP A 181 12.86 -14.67 12.80
CA ASP A 181 13.24 -13.27 13.03
C ASP A 181 13.79 -12.68 11.73
N ASN A 182 12.91 -12.16 10.88
CA ASN A 182 13.26 -11.57 9.60
C ASN A 182 12.60 -10.21 9.42
N LEU A 183 13.01 -9.48 8.37
CA LEU A 183 12.51 -8.13 8.11
C LEU A 183 10.98 -8.04 7.99
N ILE A 184 10.30 -9.09 7.51
CA ILE A 184 8.84 -9.10 7.37
C ILE A 184 8.20 -9.15 8.75
N THR A 185 8.66 -10.07 9.61
CA THR A 185 8.21 -10.14 11.01
C THR A 185 8.47 -8.79 11.68
N SER A 186 9.67 -8.22 11.56
CA SER A 186 9.99 -6.90 12.15
C SER A 186 9.08 -5.76 11.64
N ALA A 187 8.77 -5.72 10.34
CA ALA A 187 7.91 -4.69 9.75
C ALA A 187 6.45 -4.81 10.23
N ILE A 188 5.94 -6.04 10.37
CA ILE A 188 4.58 -6.27 10.89
C ILE A 188 4.53 -5.96 12.39
N MET A 189 5.56 -6.34 13.16
CA MET A 189 5.63 -6.00 14.57
C MET A 189 5.73 -4.48 14.79
N GLU A 190 6.46 -3.74 13.95
CA GLU A 190 6.46 -2.26 13.99
C GLU A 190 5.07 -1.68 13.71
N LEU A 191 4.34 -2.23 12.73
CA LEU A 191 2.95 -1.79 12.46
C LEU A 191 2.05 -1.99 13.68
N LEU A 192 2.13 -3.15 14.35
CA LEU A 192 1.35 -3.45 15.55
C LEU A 192 1.75 -2.55 16.73
N GLU A 193 3.05 -2.33 16.90
CA GLU A 193 3.57 -1.45 17.94
C GLU A 193 3.11 -0.01 17.71
N PHE A 194 3.11 0.47 16.46
CA PHE A 194 2.57 1.79 16.12
C PHE A 194 1.09 1.92 16.47
N LEU A 195 0.27 0.92 16.10
CA LEU A 195 -1.16 0.92 16.42
C LEU A 195 -1.40 1.04 17.92
N ARG A 196 -0.61 0.30 18.72
CA ARG A 196 -0.64 0.32 20.17
C ARG A 196 -0.17 1.67 20.73
N SER A 197 0.99 2.16 20.29
CA SER A 197 1.60 3.40 20.82
C SER A 197 0.76 4.64 20.51
N GLU A 198 0.15 4.69 19.33
CA GLU A 198 -0.74 5.78 18.91
C GLU A 198 -2.21 5.56 19.32
N ASN A 199 -2.51 4.46 20.02
CA ASN A 199 -3.83 4.12 20.51
C ASN A 199 -4.92 4.16 19.43
N VAL A 200 -4.67 3.49 18.29
CA VAL A 200 -5.62 3.43 17.16
C VAL A 200 -6.71 2.39 17.46
N LYS A 201 -7.59 2.72 18.42
CA LYS A 201 -8.54 1.79 19.07
C LYS A 201 -9.33 0.93 18.10
N SER A 202 -9.93 1.53 17.06
CA SER A 202 -10.78 0.78 16.12
C SER A 202 -10.03 -0.31 15.35
N LEU A 203 -8.73 -0.12 15.09
CA LEU A 203 -7.90 -1.17 14.49
C LEU A 203 -7.40 -2.18 15.52
N ILE A 204 -7.11 -1.75 16.75
CA ILE A 204 -6.73 -2.67 17.84
C ILE A 204 -7.88 -3.63 18.16
N GLU A 205 -9.09 -3.10 18.36
CA GLU A 205 -10.30 -3.88 18.62
C GLU A 205 -10.55 -4.90 17.51
N TYR A 206 -10.50 -4.45 16.25
CA TYR A 206 -10.62 -5.33 15.08
C TYR A 206 -9.54 -6.42 15.05
N ILE A 207 -8.29 -6.10 15.39
CA ILE A 207 -7.19 -7.08 15.43
C ILE A 207 -7.45 -8.15 16.49
N VAL A 208 -7.82 -7.73 17.70
CA VAL A 208 -8.13 -8.66 18.81
C VAL A 208 -9.31 -9.53 18.45
N GLU A 209 -10.40 -8.97 17.90
CA GLU A 209 -11.60 -9.72 17.54
C GLU A 209 -11.33 -10.77 16.45
N ARG A 210 -10.42 -10.50 15.49
CA ARG A 210 -10.27 -11.30 14.28
C ARG A 210 -9.02 -12.17 14.21
N PHE A 211 -7.96 -11.81 14.92
CA PHE A 211 -6.64 -12.43 14.77
C PHE A 211 -6.01 -12.85 16.11
N GLU A 212 -6.80 -12.97 17.18
CA GLU A 212 -6.31 -13.40 18.50
C GLU A 212 -5.53 -14.74 18.42
N SER A 213 -6.03 -15.68 17.63
CA SER A 213 -5.44 -17.02 17.49
C SER A 213 -4.03 -17.03 16.88
N GLU A 214 -3.71 -16.03 16.07
CA GLU A 214 -2.43 -15.88 15.38
C GLU A 214 -1.33 -15.40 16.33
N PHE A 215 -1.69 -14.67 17.39
CA PHE A 215 -0.73 -14.21 18.41
C PHE A 215 -0.21 -15.34 19.30
N GLY A 216 -1.00 -16.39 19.55
CA GLY A 216 -0.56 -17.54 20.34
C GLY A 216 0.64 -18.28 19.73
N GLN A 217 0.88 -18.12 18.43
CA GLN A 217 1.98 -18.76 17.71
C GLN A 217 3.26 -17.91 17.71
N LEU A 218 3.16 -16.61 17.99
CA LEU A 218 4.29 -15.70 18.16
C LEU A 218 4.79 -15.83 19.59
N GLY A 219 5.66 -16.82 19.83
CA GLY A 219 6.24 -17.08 21.15
C GLY A 219 6.62 -15.78 21.88
N HIS A 220 6.00 -15.55 23.03
CA HIS A 220 6.32 -14.49 24.00
C HIS A 220 6.47 -13.05 23.46
N ALA A 221 5.86 -12.69 22.33
CA ALA A 221 5.80 -11.28 21.90
C ALA A 221 4.79 -10.52 22.78
N PRO A 222 5.21 -9.54 23.62
CA PRO A 222 4.32 -8.87 24.58
C PRO A 222 3.42 -7.81 23.93
N VAL A 223 3.38 -7.71 22.60
CA VAL A 223 2.94 -6.49 21.89
C VAL A 223 1.44 -6.26 22.02
N LEU A 224 0.64 -7.30 22.20
CA LEU A 224 -0.79 -7.17 22.50
C LEU A 224 -1.18 -8.00 23.72
N LYS A 225 -0.40 -7.94 24.81
CA LYS A 225 -1.02 -8.28 26.10
C LYS A 225 -2.13 -7.28 26.34
N VAL A 226 -3.35 -7.79 26.21
CA VAL A 226 -4.62 -7.12 26.44
C VAL A 226 -4.60 -6.50 27.84
N SER A 227 -4.12 -5.27 27.93
CA SER A 227 -4.44 -4.33 29.03
C SER A 227 -5.47 -3.29 28.57
N ALA A 228 -6.02 -3.42 27.36
CA ALA A 228 -7.06 -2.51 26.85
C ALA A 228 -8.50 -2.95 27.18
N VAL A 229 -8.71 -4.11 27.83
CA VAL A 229 -10.06 -4.61 28.19
C VAL A 229 -10.43 -4.33 29.65
N THR A 230 -9.52 -3.84 30.50
CA THR A 230 -9.82 -3.53 31.91
C THR A 230 -10.08 -2.05 32.23
N ASP A 231 -9.77 -1.11 31.34
CA ASP A 231 -9.94 0.34 31.61
C ASP A 231 -11.20 0.96 30.97
N VAL A 232 -12.19 0.14 30.57
CA VAL A 232 -13.49 0.62 30.06
C VAL A 232 -14.58 0.62 31.16
N HIS A 233 -14.24 0.18 32.37
CA HIS A 233 -15.12 0.25 33.54
C HIS A 233 -14.40 0.77 34.79
N THR A 234 -13.98 2.04 34.76
CA THR A 234 -13.88 2.92 35.94
C THR A 234 -13.92 4.38 35.52
#